data_AF-A0A924YRJ7-F1
#
_entry.id   AF-A0A924YRJ7-F1
#
_cell.length_a   1.000
_cell.length_b   1.000
_cell.length_c   1.000
_cell.angle_alpha   90.00
_cell.angle_beta   90.00
_cell.angle_gamma   90.00
#
_symmetry.space_group_name_H-M   'P 1'
#
loop_
_entity.id
_entity.type
_entity.pdbx_description
1 polymer ?
#
loop_
_entity_poly.entity_id
_entity_poly.type
_entity_poly.pdbx_seq_one_letter_code
_entity_poly.pdbx_strand_id
1 'polypeptide(L)'
;MTAQPLHSIEENVESQTALFESILELIRRTSTQLPDDVVNAVTGARKDEVKGSNADVALDVIGCNIVLARDSSLPLCQDTGTILFYIHTPVGYDQLALEETATEAVRAATKKGYLRQNSVDGVTGKNTGDNTGPGSPVFHFHQWRESYVEVKLMLKGGGCENMNAQYSLPHPDFGGRDLRGVENAIL
;
A
#
# COMPACT_ATOMS: atom_id res chain seq x y z
N MET A 1 0.99 36.38 24.32
CA MET A 1 1.49 35.01 24.51
C MET A 1 0.57 34.31 25.49
N THR A 2 -0.55 33.78 25.01
CA THR A 2 -1.44 32.92 25.81
C THR A 2 -0.83 31.53 25.83
N ALA A 3 -0.37 31.08 26.99
CA ALA A 3 0.06 29.70 27.18
C ALA A 3 -1.10 28.77 26.83
N GLN A 4 -0.90 27.84 25.89
CA GLN A 4 -1.86 26.75 25.69
C GLN A 4 -1.98 25.96 27.00
N PRO A 5 -3.21 25.65 27.45
CA PRO A 5 -3.41 24.91 28.70
C PRO A 5 -2.79 23.51 28.58
N LEU A 6 -2.07 23.06 29.62
CA LEU A 6 -1.37 21.77 29.69
C LEU A 6 -2.24 20.57 29.26
N HIS A 7 -3.53 20.61 29.58
CA HIS A 7 -4.51 19.58 29.20
C HIS A 7 -4.68 19.42 27.68
N SER A 8 -4.56 20.52 26.92
CA SER A 8 -4.62 20.50 25.45
C SER A 8 -3.33 20.01 24.80
N ILE A 9 -2.22 19.98 25.55
CA ILE A 9 -0.94 19.46 25.08
C ILE A 9 -0.90 17.96 25.28
N GLU A 10 -1.34 17.46 26.44
CA GLU A 10 -1.40 16.03 26.75
C GLU A 10 -2.36 15.26 25.83
N GLU A 11 -3.59 15.77 25.60
CA GLU A 11 -4.54 15.16 24.65
C GLU A 11 -3.99 15.11 23.21
N ASN A 12 -3.21 16.13 22.81
CA ASN A 12 -2.66 16.20 21.46
C ASN A 12 -1.47 15.24 21.27
N VAL A 13 -0.66 15.06 22.31
CA VAL A 13 0.44 14.08 22.34
C VAL A 13 -0.09 12.64 22.33
N GLU A 14 -1.14 12.36 23.12
CA GLU A 14 -1.79 11.05 23.14
C GLU A 14 -2.46 10.73 21.79
N SER A 15 -3.14 11.72 21.19
CA SER A 15 -3.73 11.60 19.85
C SER A 15 -2.69 11.35 18.75
N GLN A 16 -1.55 12.04 18.78
CA GLN A 16 -0.46 11.80 17.82
C GLN A 16 0.17 10.41 17.98
N THR A 17 0.35 9.96 19.23
CA THR A 17 0.87 8.61 19.53
C THR A 17 -0.07 7.54 19.01
N ALA A 18 -1.39 7.69 19.24
CA ALA A 18 -2.40 6.76 18.75
C ALA A 18 -2.46 6.70 17.22
N LEU A 19 -2.31 7.85 16.54
CA LEU A 19 -2.25 7.93 15.08
C LEU A 19 -1.02 7.19 14.54
N PHE A 20 0.15 7.42 15.12
CA PHE A 20 1.40 6.76 14.74
C PHE A 20 1.26 5.23 14.82
N GLU A 21 0.80 4.70 15.96
CA GLU A 21 0.63 3.26 16.15
C GLU A 21 -0.41 2.67 15.18
N SER A 22 -1.48 3.40 14.91
CA SER A 22 -2.50 2.99 13.94
C SER A 22 -1.96 2.90 12.51
N ILE A 23 -1.14 3.87 12.08
CA ILE A 23 -0.51 3.86 10.76
C ILE A 23 0.56 2.77 10.69
N LEU A 24 1.36 2.58 11.75
CA LEU A 24 2.36 1.53 11.79
C LEU A 24 1.73 0.14 11.67
N GLU A 25 0.63 -0.10 12.38
CA GLU A 25 -0.14 -1.35 12.30
C GLU A 25 -0.78 -1.52 10.92
N LEU A 26 -1.32 -0.43 10.33
CA LEU A 26 -1.83 -0.45 8.96
C LEU A 26 -0.72 -0.90 7.98
N ILE A 27 0.48 -0.33 8.07
CA ILE A 27 1.63 -0.71 7.23
C ILE A 27 1.97 -2.19 7.41
N ARG A 28 2.08 -2.66 8.66
CA ARG A 28 2.37 -4.07 8.96
C ARG A 28 1.31 -4.98 8.35
N ARG A 29 0.03 -4.70 8.55
CA ARG A 29 -1.06 -5.54 8.01
C ARG A 29 -1.06 -5.53 6.49
N THR A 30 -0.93 -4.36 5.86
CA THR A 30 -0.92 -4.26 4.40
C THR A 30 0.25 -5.02 3.76
N SER A 31 1.42 -5.10 4.43
CA SER A 31 2.56 -5.86 3.88
C SER A 31 2.53 -7.36 4.20
N THR A 32 1.77 -7.80 5.21
CA THR A 32 1.84 -9.17 5.75
C THR A 32 0.54 -9.98 5.57
N GLN A 33 -0.59 -9.32 5.32
CA GLN A 33 -1.91 -9.95 5.30
C GLN A 33 -2.65 -9.62 4.00
N LEU A 34 -3.13 -10.66 3.31
CA LEU A 34 -4.07 -10.51 2.21
C LEU A 34 -5.51 -10.47 2.73
N PRO A 35 -6.41 -9.75 2.05
CA PRO A 35 -7.85 -9.84 2.28
C PRO A 35 -8.39 -11.27 2.13
N ASP A 36 -9.42 -11.61 2.91
CA ASP A 36 -9.97 -12.97 2.97
C ASP A 36 -10.51 -13.47 1.62
N ASP A 37 -11.08 -12.58 0.80
CA ASP A 37 -11.54 -12.92 -0.55
C ASP A 37 -10.39 -13.36 -1.46
N VAL A 38 -9.22 -12.72 -1.37
CA VAL A 38 -8.02 -13.12 -2.12
C VAL A 38 -7.48 -14.46 -1.61
N VAL A 39 -7.43 -14.66 -0.29
CA VAL A 39 -6.99 -15.94 0.30
C VAL A 39 -7.93 -17.07 -0.13
N ASN A 40 -9.24 -16.84 -0.09
CA ASN A 40 -10.24 -17.80 -0.52
C ASN A 40 -10.15 -18.08 -2.02
N ALA A 41 -9.87 -17.08 -2.85
CA ALA A 41 -9.67 -17.27 -4.29
C ALA A 41 -8.44 -18.15 -4.59
N VAL A 42 -7.29 -17.88 -3.96
CA VAL A 42 -6.06 -18.68 -4.14
C VAL A 42 -6.27 -20.12 -3.67
N THR A 43 -6.85 -20.30 -2.49
CA THR A 43 -7.09 -21.64 -1.92
C THR A 43 -8.20 -22.40 -2.65
N GLY A 44 -9.19 -21.71 -3.20
CA GLY A 44 -10.22 -22.24 -4.07
C GLY A 44 -9.64 -22.72 -5.39
N ALA A 45 -8.93 -21.85 -6.11
CA ALA A 45 -8.33 -22.15 -7.40
C ALA A 45 -7.46 -23.40 -7.36
N ARG A 46 -6.66 -23.58 -6.30
CA ARG A 46 -5.81 -24.77 -6.16
C ARG A 46 -6.61 -26.08 -6.13
N LYS A 47 -7.82 -26.09 -5.56
CA LYS A 47 -8.65 -27.30 -5.49
C LYS A 47 -9.13 -27.76 -6.87
N ASP A 48 -9.21 -26.83 -7.81
CA ASP A 48 -9.64 -27.08 -9.18
C ASP A 48 -8.46 -27.49 -10.09
N GLU A 49 -7.22 -27.34 -9.62
CA GLU A 49 -6.03 -27.71 -10.38
C GLU A 49 -5.76 -29.21 -10.41
N VAL A 50 -5.19 -29.68 -11.52
CA VAL A 50 -4.69 -31.05 -11.62
C VAL A 50 -3.53 -31.23 -10.63
N LYS A 51 -3.66 -32.20 -9.72
CA LYS A 51 -2.65 -32.48 -8.70
C LYS A 51 -1.25 -32.69 -9.30
N GLY A 52 -0.26 -31.97 -8.78
CA GLY A 52 1.12 -32.01 -9.26
C GLY A 52 1.39 -31.23 -10.54
N SER A 53 0.41 -30.50 -11.07
CA SER A 53 0.64 -29.54 -12.15
C SER A 53 1.49 -28.37 -11.65
N ASN A 54 2.08 -27.61 -12.58
CA ASN A 54 2.80 -26.39 -12.25
C ASN A 54 1.90 -25.38 -11.51
N ALA A 55 0.60 -25.34 -11.83
CA ALA A 55 -0.36 -24.45 -11.19
C ALA A 55 -0.68 -24.89 -9.76
N ASP A 56 -0.90 -26.19 -9.52
CA ASP A 56 -1.09 -26.73 -8.15
C ASP A 56 0.12 -26.41 -7.27
N VAL A 57 1.33 -26.67 -7.77
CA VAL A 57 2.58 -26.39 -7.04
C VAL A 57 2.75 -24.89 -6.78
N ALA A 58 2.49 -24.03 -7.77
CA ALA A 58 2.61 -22.59 -7.59
C ALA A 58 1.62 -22.05 -6.55
N LEU A 59 0.35 -22.47 -6.63
CA LEU A 59 -0.68 -22.06 -5.68
C LEU A 59 -0.43 -22.61 -4.27
N ASP A 60 0.18 -23.80 -4.13
CA ASP A 60 0.64 -24.33 -2.84
C ASP A 60 1.69 -23.43 -2.20
N VAL A 61 2.71 -23.04 -2.97
CA VAL A 61 3.79 -22.16 -2.50
C VAL A 61 3.23 -20.79 -2.11
N ILE A 62 2.33 -20.22 -2.92
CA ILE A 62 1.66 -18.95 -2.60
C ILE A 62 0.86 -19.09 -1.31
N GLY A 63 0.05 -20.15 -1.17
CA GLY A 63 -0.74 -20.44 0.03
C GLY A 63 0.12 -20.57 1.29
N CYS A 64 1.24 -21.31 1.21
CA CYS A 64 2.21 -21.42 2.29
C CYS A 64 2.78 -20.06 2.69
N ASN A 65 3.18 -19.25 1.70
CA ASN A 65 3.76 -17.92 1.93
C ASN A 65 2.76 -16.96 2.59
N ILE A 66 1.48 -17.01 2.21
CA ILE A 66 0.42 -16.21 2.83
C ILE A 66 0.34 -16.47 4.34
N VAL A 67 0.37 -17.74 4.75
CA VAL A 67 0.33 -18.11 6.18
C VAL A 67 1.60 -17.67 6.89
N LEU A 68 2.77 -17.95 6.31
CA LEU A 68 4.07 -17.60 6.90
C LEU A 68 4.24 -16.08 7.10
N ALA A 69 3.84 -15.28 6.12
CA ALA A 69 3.91 -13.83 6.17
C ALA A 69 3.04 -13.27 7.31
N ARG A 70 1.79 -13.73 7.42
CA ARG A 70 0.87 -13.33 8.48
C ARG A 70 1.40 -13.69 9.87
N ASP A 71 1.82 -14.95 10.05
CA ASP A 71 2.18 -15.49 11.36
C ASP A 71 3.53 -14.94 11.84
N SER A 72 4.45 -14.64 10.91
CA SER A 72 5.78 -14.08 11.22
C SER A 72 5.82 -12.56 11.21
N SER A 73 4.74 -11.89 10.78
CA SER A 73 4.72 -10.44 10.48
C SER A 73 5.87 -10.01 9.56
N LEU A 74 6.16 -10.84 8.54
CA LEU A 74 7.17 -10.57 7.52
C LEU A 74 6.50 -10.31 6.17
N PRO A 75 7.07 -9.46 5.31
CA PRO A 75 6.44 -9.10 4.05
C PRO A 75 6.08 -10.30 3.18
N LEU A 76 4.88 -10.27 2.60
CA LEU A 76 4.38 -11.28 1.64
C LEU A 76 5.25 -11.37 0.38
N CYS A 77 5.84 -10.25 -0.04
CA CYS A 77 6.68 -10.15 -1.22
C CYS A 77 8.02 -9.52 -0.85
N GLN A 78 9.08 -9.94 -1.54
CA GLN A 78 10.39 -9.30 -1.43
C GLN A 78 10.32 -7.81 -1.80
N ASP A 79 9.47 -7.44 -2.76
CA ASP A 79 9.20 -6.07 -3.12
C ASP A 79 7.97 -5.56 -2.34
N THR A 80 8.19 -4.74 -1.31
CA THR A 80 7.12 -4.10 -0.54
C THR A 80 6.54 -2.85 -1.20
N GLY A 81 6.95 -2.56 -2.44
CA GLY A 81 6.37 -1.58 -3.33
C GLY A 81 6.58 -0.12 -2.97
N THR A 82 5.98 0.72 -3.80
CA THR A 82 5.75 2.14 -3.58
C THR A 82 4.65 2.32 -2.54
N ILE A 83 4.88 3.21 -1.57
CA ILE A 83 3.95 3.50 -0.48
C ILE A 83 3.01 4.63 -0.91
N LEU A 84 1.74 4.29 -1.13
CA LEU A 84 0.70 5.21 -1.58
C LEU A 84 -0.35 5.37 -0.48
N PHE A 85 -0.45 6.56 0.10
CA PHE A 85 -1.49 6.92 1.03
C PHE A 85 -2.62 7.67 0.32
N TYR A 86 -3.86 7.22 0.51
CA TYR A 86 -5.07 7.96 0.16
C TYR A 86 -5.77 8.35 1.46
N ILE A 87 -5.85 9.66 1.73
CA ILE A 87 -6.25 10.17 3.03
C ILE A 87 -7.44 11.11 2.84
N HIS A 88 -8.55 10.75 3.47
CA HIS A 88 -9.69 11.66 3.60
C HIS A 88 -9.66 12.32 4.97
N THR A 89 -9.72 13.65 5.02
CA THR A 89 -9.71 14.41 6.28
C THR A 89 -10.86 15.40 6.35
N PRO A 90 -11.36 15.75 7.56
CA PRO A 90 -12.26 16.89 7.72
C PRO A 90 -11.66 18.17 7.14
N VAL A 91 -12.51 19.10 6.71
CA VAL A 91 -12.06 20.45 6.31
C VAL A 91 -11.35 21.13 7.49
N GLY A 92 -10.14 21.63 7.25
CA GLY A 92 -9.32 22.31 8.26
C GLY A 92 -8.48 21.38 9.15
N TYR A 93 -8.49 20.07 8.89
CA TYR A 93 -7.59 19.13 9.56
C TYR A 93 -6.12 19.41 9.19
N ASP A 94 -5.21 19.23 10.14
CA ASP A 94 -3.76 19.41 9.93
C ASP A 94 -3.19 18.22 9.14
N GLN A 95 -3.17 18.37 7.81
CA GLN A 95 -2.64 17.36 6.89
C GLN A 95 -1.11 17.26 6.94
N LEU A 96 -0.41 18.34 7.35
CA LEU A 96 1.05 18.35 7.46
C LEU A 96 1.50 17.47 8.63
N ALA A 97 0.89 17.64 9.80
CA ALA A 97 1.18 16.80 10.96
C ALA A 97 0.86 15.31 10.71
N LEU A 98 -0.19 15.02 9.94
CA LEU A 98 -0.51 13.66 9.53
C LEU A 98 0.56 13.09 8.59
N GLU A 99 0.98 13.86 7.59
CA GLU A 99 2.05 13.47 6.66
C GLU A 99 3.36 13.15 7.39
N GLU A 100 3.76 14.01 8.33
CA GLU A 100 4.94 13.80 9.18
C GLU A 100 4.82 12.51 10.01
N THR A 101 3.67 12.31 10.66
CA THR A 101 3.41 11.11 11.47
C THR A 101 3.44 9.84 10.63
N ALA A 102 2.81 9.87 9.45
CA ALA A 102 2.78 8.74 8.53
C ALA A 102 4.17 8.42 7.97
N THR A 103 4.96 9.45 7.65
CA THR A 103 6.33 9.31 7.19
C THR A 103 7.22 8.67 8.26
N GLU A 104 7.05 9.06 9.53
CA GLU A 104 7.80 8.43 10.62
C GLU A 104 7.36 6.99 10.87
N ALA A 105 6.06 6.69 10.75
CA ALA A 105 5.56 5.31 10.82
C ALA A 105 6.16 4.43 9.72
N VAL A 106 6.36 4.97 8.51
CA VAL A 106 7.08 4.29 7.42
C VAL A 106 8.53 3.98 7.80
N ARG A 107 9.28 4.96 8.33
CA ARG A 107 10.66 4.72 8.79
C ARG A 107 10.72 3.63 9.86
N ALA A 108 9.80 3.68 10.83
CA ALA A 108 9.70 2.70 11.89
C ALA A 108 9.36 1.30 11.35
N ALA A 109 8.43 1.20 10.40
CA ALA A 109 8.05 -0.05 9.75
C ALA A 109 9.23 -0.65 8.97
N THR A 110 9.97 0.16 8.22
CA THR A 110 11.19 -0.27 7.51
C THR A 110 12.23 -0.79 8.49
N LYS A 111 12.48 -0.07 9.59
CA LYS A 111 13.44 -0.49 10.64
C LYS A 111 13.04 -1.80 11.32
N LYS A 112 11.73 -2.04 11.50
CA LYS A 112 11.18 -3.29 12.06
C LYS A 112 11.18 -4.45 11.07
N GLY A 113 11.49 -4.21 9.79
CA GLY A 113 11.47 -5.23 8.74
C GLY A 113 10.09 -5.50 8.15
N TYR A 114 9.08 -4.70 8.48
CA TYR A 114 7.75 -4.80 7.86
C TYR A 114 7.74 -4.29 6.42
N LEU A 115 8.75 -3.51 6.04
CA LEU A 115 8.99 -3.03 4.69
C LEU A 115 10.43 -3.29 4.28
N ARG A 116 10.66 -3.55 3.00
CA ARG A 116 11.99 -3.53 2.40
C ARG A 116 12.35 -2.10 2.02
N GLN A 117 13.64 -1.78 2.08
CA GLN A 117 14.21 -0.51 1.62
C GLN A 117 14.15 -0.41 0.09
N ASN A 118 13.01 -0.01 -0.46
CA ASN A 118 12.75 0.07 -1.89
C ASN A 118 12.94 1.49 -2.47
N SER A 119 12.93 2.53 -1.65
CA SER A 119 13.18 3.90 -2.11
C SER A 119 14.63 4.12 -2.51
N VAL A 120 14.84 4.33 -3.81
CA VAL A 120 16.14 4.60 -4.43
C VAL A 120 16.04 5.90 -5.22
N ASP A 121 17.03 6.78 -5.06
CA ASP A 121 17.15 7.99 -5.86
C ASP A 121 17.38 7.63 -7.34
N GLY A 122 16.48 8.11 -8.21
CA GLY A 122 16.47 7.73 -9.62
C GLY A 122 17.64 8.23 -10.45
N VAL A 123 18.42 9.20 -9.95
CA VAL A 123 19.57 9.77 -10.68
C VAL A 123 20.88 9.17 -10.20
N THR A 124 21.05 9.08 -8.89
CA THR A 124 22.30 8.66 -8.23
C THR A 124 22.33 7.17 -7.88
N GLY A 125 21.17 6.51 -7.86
CA GLY A 125 21.05 5.11 -7.43
C GLY A 125 21.22 4.91 -5.92
N LYS A 126 21.30 5.99 -5.13
CA LYS A 126 21.46 5.91 -3.68
C LYS A 126 20.15 5.49 -3.02
N ASN A 127 20.20 4.46 -2.17
CA ASN A 127 19.10 4.07 -1.32
C ASN A 127 19.07 4.93 -0.05
N THR A 128 17.89 5.35 0.38
CA THR A 128 17.72 6.19 1.59
C THR A 128 17.85 5.40 2.89
N GLY A 129 17.64 4.07 2.83
CA GLY A 129 17.80 3.15 3.95
C GLY A 129 16.59 3.09 4.90
N ASP A 130 15.60 3.95 4.71
CA ASP A 130 14.40 4.01 5.55
C ASP A 130 13.07 3.96 4.76
N ASN A 131 13.17 3.77 3.44
CA ASN A 131 12.04 3.74 2.50
C ASN A 131 11.27 5.07 2.38
N THR A 132 11.93 6.18 2.74
CA THR A 132 11.44 7.56 2.53
C THR A 132 12.37 8.32 1.59
N GLY A 133 11.92 9.44 1.03
CA GLY A 133 12.70 10.30 0.15
C GLY A 133 11.82 11.30 -0.61
N PRO A 134 12.39 12.15 -1.48
CA PRO A 134 11.58 13.04 -2.32
C PRO A 134 10.55 12.24 -3.12
N GLY A 135 9.26 12.51 -2.90
CA GLY A 135 8.15 11.80 -3.54
C GLY A 135 7.83 10.41 -2.97
N SER A 136 8.41 10.01 -1.83
CA SER A 136 8.10 8.73 -1.15
C SER A 136 8.07 8.92 0.38
N PRO A 137 6.94 8.62 1.06
CA PRO A 137 5.68 8.12 0.52
C PRO A 137 4.95 9.15 -0.38
N VAL A 138 4.01 8.67 -1.17
CA VAL A 138 3.10 9.53 -1.94
C VAL A 138 1.81 9.72 -1.13
N PHE A 139 1.36 10.96 -1.00
CA PHE A 139 0.16 11.31 -0.25
C PHE A 139 -0.89 11.94 -1.18
N HIS A 140 -2.07 11.33 -1.23
CA HIS A 140 -3.26 11.85 -1.90
C HIS A 140 -4.27 12.30 -0.86
N PHE A 141 -4.28 13.61 -0.59
CA PHE A 141 -5.20 14.21 0.37
C PHE A 141 -6.50 14.66 -0.28
N HIS A 142 -7.61 14.31 0.37
CA HIS A 142 -8.95 14.71 -0.02
C HIS A 142 -9.71 15.22 1.20
N GLN A 143 -10.19 16.47 1.16
CA GLN A 143 -11.02 16.98 2.25
C GLN A 143 -12.49 16.60 2.07
N TRP A 144 -13.17 16.27 3.17
CA TRP A 144 -14.60 15.96 3.20
C TRP A 144 -15.30 16.61 4.39
N ARG A 145 -16.63 16.47 4.46
CA ARG A 145 -17.47 17.02 5.53
C ARG A 145 -17.82 16.00 6.63
N GLU A 146 -17.12 14.87 6.66
CA GLU A 146 -17.23 13.90 7.74
C GLU A 146 -16.37 14.31 8.95
N SER A 147 -16.72 13.80 10.12
CA SER A 147 -16.04 14.12 11.38
C SER A 147 -14.81 13.25 11.68
N TYR A 148 -14.43 12.36 10.76
CA TYR A 148 -13.35 11.40 10.96
C TYR A 148 -12.30 11.48 9.85
N VAL A 149 -11.12 10.92 10.13
CA VAL A 149 -10.06 10.71 9.15
C VAL A 149 -10.12 9.28 8.66
N GLU A 150 -10.04 9.08 7.34
CA GLU A 150 -9.86 7.77 6.73
C GLU A 150 -8.48 7.72 6.09
N VAL A 151 -7.71 6.67 6.41
CA VAL A 151 -6.43 6.39 5.78
C VAL A 151 -6.53 5.06 5.05
N LYS A 152 -6.29 5.09 3.74
CA LYS A 152 -6.12 3.91 2.91
C LYS A 152 -4.67 3.83 2.46
N LEU A 153 -4.08 2.66 2.59
CA LEU A 153 -2.70 2.40 2.20
C LEU A 153 -2.67 1.36 1.08
N MET A 154 -1.93 1.65 0.02
CA MET A 154 -1.58 0.71 -1.02
C MET A 154 -0.06 0.57 -1.10
N LEU A 155 0.42 -0.67 -1.05
CA LEU A 155 1.82 -1.03 -1.26
C LEU A 155 1.95 -1.63 -2.66
N LYS A 156 2.34 -0.80 -3.63
CA LYS A 156 2.31 -1.16 -5.05
C LYS A 156 3.69 -1.63 -5.51
N GLY A 157 3.87 -2.94 -5.69
CA GLY A 157 5.12 -3.53 -6.17
C GLY A 157 5.53 -2.99 -7.55
N GLY A 158 6.81 -2.69 -7.75
CA GLY A 158 7.34 -2.14 -9.00
C GLY A 158 7.11 -3.07 -10.19
N GLY A 159 7.19 -4.39 -9.98
CA GLY A 159 6.89 -5.37 -11.02
C GLY A 159 5.47 -5.24 -11.58
N CYS A 160 4.47 -5.14 -10.71
CA CYS A 160 3.07 -4.98 -11.13
C CYS A 160 2.71 -3.54 -11.51
N GLU A 161 3.54 -2.55 -11.15
CA GLU A 161 3.42 -1.17 -11.63
C GLU A 161 3.90 -1.04 -13.09
N ASN A 162 4.95 -1.78 -13.45
CA ASN A 162 5.48 -1.78 -14.82
C ASN A 162 4.61 -2.56 -15.82
N MET A 163 3.60 -3.29 -15.35
CA MET A 163 2.65 -4.04 -16.20
C MET A 163 1.36 -3.27 -16.49
N ASN A 164 1.27 -2.00 -16.09
CA ASN A 164 0.16 -1.14 -16.47
C ASN A 164 0.29 -0.76 -17.96
N ALA A 165 -0.82 -0.82 -18.71
CA ALA A 165 -0.89 -0.37 -20.10
C ALA A 165 -2.08 0.58 -20.28
N GLN A 166 -1.90 1.61 -21.10
CA GLN A 166 -2.96 2.53 -21.49
C GLN A 166 -3.07 2.57 -23.00
N TYR A 167 -4.27 2.26 -23.50
CA TYR A 167 -4.61 2.36 -24.91
C TYR A 167 -5.64 3.47 -25.12
N SER A 168 -5.53 4.19 -26.24
CA SER A 168 -6.53 5.17 -26.67
C SER A 168 -7.26 4.62 -27.89
N LEU A 169 -8.60 4.63 -27.84
CA LEU A 169 -9.43 4.31 -29.00
C LEU A 169 -9.83 5.61 -29.76
N PRO A 170 -9.89 5.58 -31.11
CA PRO A 170 -9.59 4.45 -31.97
C PRO A 170 -8.09 4.12 -32.01
N HIS A 171 -7.75 2.84 -32.13
CA HIS A 171 -6.38 2.34 -32.20
C HIS A 171 -6.20 1.53 -33.49
N PRO A 172 -5.07 1.65 -34.23
CA PRO A 172 -4.87 0.91 -35.48
C PRO A 172 -5.06 -0.61 -35.34
N ASP A 173 -4.59 -1.18 -34.22
CA ASP A 173 -4.64 -2.63 -34.00
C ASP A 173 -5.96 -3.11 -33.37
N PHE A 174 -6.68 -2.22 -32.66
CA PHE A 174 -7.88 -2.62 -31.91
C PHE A 174 -9.18 -2.17 -32.57
N GLY A 175 -9.17 -1.09 -33.37
CA GLY A 175 -10.34 -0.59 -34.09
C GLY A 175 -10.94 0.67 -33.49
N GLY A 176 -12.26 0.81 -33.63
CA GLY A 176 -13.03 2.02 -33.35
C GLY A 176 -13.29 2.28 -31.86
N ARG A 177 -14.02 3.36 -31.57
CA ARG A 177 -14.58 3.63 -30.24
C ARG A 177 -15.92 2.89 -30.05
N ASP A 178 -15.88 1.58 -30.19
CA ASP A 178 -17.04 0.69 -30.07
C ASP A 178 -16.69 -0.54 -29.20
N LEU A 179 -17.69 -1.38 -28.93
CA LEU A 179 -17.49 -2.58 -28.10
C LEU A 179 -16.47 -3.54 -28.70
N ARG A 180 -16.34 -3.58 -30.03
CA ARG A 180 -15.35 -4.42 -30.70
C ARG A 180 -13.94 -3.90 -30.46
N GLY A 181 -13.75 -2.58 -30.51
CA GLY A 181 -12.50 -1.93 -30.15
C GLY A 181 -12.09 -2.15 -28.70
N VAL A 182 -13.06 -2.18 -27.78
CA VAL A 182 -12.82 -2.51 -26.36
C VAL A 182 -12.45 -3.98 -26.19
N GLU A 183 -13.19 -4.90 -26.81
CA GLU A 183 -12.92 -6.35 -26.76
C GLU A 183 -11.50 -6.65 -27.28
N ASN A 184 -11.12 -6.07 -28.42
CA ASN A 184 -9.80 -6.23 -29.00
C ASN A 184 -8.66 -5.63 -28.15
N ALA A 185 -8.95 -4.69 -27.25
CA ALA A 185 -7.96 -4.14 -26.33
C ALA A 185 -7.78 -4.99 -25.05
N ILE A 186 -8.71 -5.91 -24.77
CA ILE A 186 -8.69 -6.79 -23.59
C ILE A 186 -8.04 -8.15 -23.92
N LEU A 187 -8.28 -8.68 -25.12
CA LEU A 187 -7.86 -10.01 -25.57
C LEU A 187 -6.52 -9.98 -26.32
#